data_AF-A0A455X1L5-F1
#
_entry.id   AF-A0A455X1L5-F1
#
_cell.length_a   1.000
_cell.length_b   1.000
_cell.length_c   1.000
_cell.angle_alpha   90.00
_cell.angle_beta   90.00
_cell.angle_gamma   90.00
#
_symmetry.space_group_name_H-M   'P 1'
#
loop_
_entity.id
_entity.type
_entity.pdbx_description
1 polymer ?
#
loop_
_entity_poly.entity_id
_entity_poly.type
_entity_poly.pdbx_seq_one_letter_code
_entity_poly.pdbx_strand_id
1 'polypeptide(L)'
;MYLWLLIVPVFAKFFEHIRNTATIELFSYKFTVSLALPFTWQVFYFSALCIVIANVIYQVFCPSIIKDHANYSHFKAEGKGINQLKKYSSQTQFNVELHQLMEQMGIEMNNEAQDEDNLQKLFWAIYENASELHKLARVACVIFLGIGLLLIGWVVVENMTWVIRAILQNA
;
A
#
# COMPACT_ATOMS: atom_id res chain seq x y z
N MET A 1 3.07 9.70 9.13
CA MET A 1 3.02 9.70 7.65
C MET A 1 1.71 10.28 7.10
N TYR A 2 0.54 9.95 7.67
CA TYR A 2 -0.76 10.49 7.22
C TYR A 2 -1.00 11.99 7.47
N LEU A 3 -0.27 12.60 8.42
CA LEU A 3 -0.33 14.06 8.69
C LEU A 3 0.00 14.89 7.43
N TRP A 4 0.86 14.37 6.55
CA TRP A 4 1.26 15.04 5.32
C TRP A 4 0.10 15.19 4.33
N LEU A 5 -0.83 14.23 4.28
CA LEU A 5 -2.06 14.32 3.49
C LEU A 5 -2.98 15.46 3.95
N LEU A 6 -2.94 15.87 5.21
CA LEU A 6 -3.78 16.98 5.68
C LEU A 6 -3.09 18.33 5.48
N ILE A 7 -1.78 18.37 5.63
CA ILE A 7 -0.95 19.58 5.51
C ILE A 7 -0.88 20.07 4.05
N VAL A 8 -0.68 19.18 3.08
CA VAL A 8 -0.54 19.54 1.66
C VAL A 8 -1.70 20.35 1.09
N PRO A 9 -2.97 19.93 1.21
CA PRO A 9 -4.07 20.65 0.60
C PRO A 9 -4.26 22.02 1.26
N VAL A 10 -3.95 22.15 2.56
CA VAL A 10 -3.99 23.43 3.27
C VAL A 10 -2.94 24.39 2.71
N PHE A 11 -1.69 23.93 2.56
CA PHE A 11 -0.63 24.74 1.97
C PHE A 11 -0.87 25.02 0.47
N ALA A 12 -1.31 24.03 -0.31
CA ALA A 12 -1.63 24.20 -1.72
C ALA A 12 -2.72 25.26 -1.94
N LYS A 13 -3.81 25.21 -1.16
CA LYS A 13 -4.84 26.26 -1.18
C LYS A 13 -4.33 27.62 -0.70
N PHE A 14 -3.45 27.63 0.30
CA PHE A 14 -2.83 28.87 0.78
C PHE A 14 -1.97 29.52 -0.32
N PHE A 15 -1.19 28.72 -1.06
CA PHE A 15 -0.40 29.20 -2.20
C PHE A 15 -1.27 29.61 -3.39
N GLU A 16 -2.38 28.93 -3.66
CA GLU A 16 -3.31 29.33 -4.74
C GLU A 16 -3.99 30.67 -4.45
N HIS A 17 -4.23 31.01 -3.18
CA HIS A 17 -4.82 32.29 -2.78
C HIS A 17 -3.84 33.47 -2.91
N ILE A 18 -2.53 33.19 -2.88
CA ILE A 18 -1.48 34.16 -3.18
C ILE A 18 -1.34 34.19 -4.70
N ARG A 19 -1.98 35.16 -5.35
CA ARG A 19 -1.96 35.40 -6.82
C ARG A 19 -0.74 34.80 -7.53
N ASN A 20 -0.99 34.14 -8.66
CA ASN A 20 -0.02 33.50 -9.58
C ASN A 20 1.23 34.33 -9.92
N THR A 21 1.22 35.64 -9.70
CA THR A 21 2.37 36.54 -9.85
C THR A 21 2.53 37.44 -8.63
N ALA A 22 3.66 37.32 -7.95
CA ALA A 22 4.10 38.28 -6.95
C ALA A 22 5.09 39.26 -7.62
N THR A 23 4.69 40.51 -7.75
CA THR A 23 5.59 41.60 -8.16
C THR A 23 6.36 42.08 -6.95
N ILE A 24 7.61 41.63 -6.81
CA ILE A 24 8.52 42.07 -5.76
C ILE A 24 9.36 43.20 -6.35
N GLU A 25 9.27 44.39 -5.77
CA GLU A 25 10.12 45.53 -6.14
C GLU A 25 11.35 45.55 -5.24
N LEU A 26 12.51 45.19 -5.80
CA LEU A 26 13.80 45.25 -5.11
C LEU A 26 14.70 46.21 -5.89
N PHE A 27 15.21 47.26 -5.23
CA PHE A 27 16.11 48.25 -5.85
C PHE A 27 15.60 48.85 -7.18
N SER A 28 14.30 49.19 -7.24
CA SER A 28 13.64 49.78 -8.43
C SER A 28 13.49 48.86 -9.65
N TYR A 29 13.83 47.57 -9.52
CA TYR A 29 13.51 46.54 -10.52
C TYR A 29 12.27 45.76 -10.11
N LYS A 30 11.35 45.56 -11.05
CA LYS A 30 10.12 44.78 -10.84
C LYS A 30 10.38 43.34 -11.28
N PHE A 31 10.44 42.42 -10.31
CA PHE A 31 10.52 40.99 -10.60
C PHE A 31 9.11 40.39 -10.53
N THR A 32 8.66 39.80 -11.63
CA THR A 32 7.43 38.99 -11.66
C THR A 32 7.79 37.55 -11.37
N VAL A 33 7.68 37.13 -10.11
CA VAL A 33 7.85 35.72 -9.75
C VAL A 33 6.52 35.01 -10.00
N SER A 34 6.52 34.05 -10.92
CA SER A 34 5.38 33.16 -11.12
C SER A 34 5.41 32.09 -10.03
N LEU A 35 4.44 32.11 -9.11
CA LEU A 35 4.29 31.09 -8.06
C LEU A 35 3.45 29.89 -8.54
N ALA A 36 3.06 29.86 -9.81
CA ALA A 36 2.32 28.74 -10.37
C ALA A 36 3.17 27.47 -10.32
N LEU A 37 2.66 26.43 -9.64
CA LEU A 37 3.28 25.12 -9.64
C LEU A 37 3.28 24.54 -11.08
N PRO A 38 4.38 23.90 -11.51
CA PRO A 38 4.49 23.35 -12.85
C PRO A 38 3.68 22.08 -13.10
N PHE A 39 2.97 21.60 -12.07
CA PHE A 39 2.17 20.39 -12.11
C PHE A 39 0.83 20.60 -11.42
N THR A 40 -0.14 19.76 -11.79
CA THR A 40 -1.48 19.82 -11.24
C THR A 40 -1.49 19.25 -9.82
N TRP A 41 -1.48 20.13 -8.82
CA TRP A 41 -1.45 19.73 -7.41
C TRP A 41 -2.66 18.85 -7.00
N GLN A 42 -3.82 19.02 -7.65
CA GLN A 42 -4.99 18.18 -7.40
C GLN A 42 -4.74 16.72 -7.81
N VAL A 43 -4.06 16.49 -8.94
CA VAL A 43 -3.75 15.15 -9.46
C VAL A 43 -2.71 14.47 -8.57
N PHE A 44 -1.69 15.22 -8.14
CA PHE A 44 -0.70 14.73 -7.18
C PHE A 44 -1.33 14.37 -5.82
N TYR A 45 -2.28 15.16 -5.35
CA TYR A 45 -2.98 14.87 -4.10
C TYR A 45 -3.89 13.65 -4.22
N PHE A 46 -4.64 13.55 -5.30
CA PHE A 46 -5.53 12.42 -5.56
C PHE A 46 -4.76 11.11 -5.69
N SER A 47 -3.57 11.14 -6.30
CA SER A 47 -2.71 9.95 -6.39
C SER A 47 -2.25 9.45 -5.02
N ALA A 48 -1.81 10.37 -4.14
CA ALA A 48 -1.44 10.05 -2.77
C ALA A 48 -2.63 9.49 -1.98
N LEU A 49 -3.83 10.05 -2.17
CA LEU A 49 -5.07 9.55 -1.57
C LEU A 49 -5.36 8.11 -2.02
N CYS A 50 -5.26 7.80 -3.32
CA CYS A 50 -5.47 6.44 -3.83
C CYS A 50 -4.49 5.43 -3.22
N ILE A 51 -3.21 5.77 -3.10
CA ILE A 51 -2.19 4.89 -2.48
C ILE A 51 -2.49 4.66 -1.00
N VAL A 52 -2.93 5.70 -0.29
CA VAL A 52 -3.31 5.55 1.13
C VAL A 52 -4.55 4.70 1.28
N ILE A 53 -5.57 4.87 0.43
CA ILE A 53 -6.75 4.00 0.42
C ILE A 53 -6.35 2.55 0.15
N ALA A 54 -5.47 2.29 -0.83
CA ALA A 54 -4.95 0.95 -1.10
C ALA A 54 -4.28 0.34 0.16
N ASN A 55 -3.44 1.11 0.84
CA ASN A 55 -2.75 0.65 2.05
C ASN A 55 -3.72 0.41 3.21
N VAL A 56 -4.73 1.26 3.40
CA VAL A 56 -5.79 1.05 4.41
C VAL A 56 -6.59 -0.21 4.10
N ILE A 57 -6.98 -0.42 2.84
CA ILE A 57 -7.69 -1.63 2.41
C ILE A 57 -6.82 -2.86 2.71
N TYR A 58 -5.53 -2.82 2.37
CA TYR A 58 -4.60 -3.90 2.67
C TYR A 58 -4.47 -4.15 4.17
N GLN A 59 -4.35 -3.11 5.00
CA GLN A 59 -4.22 -3.26 6.45
C GLN A 59 -5.48 -3.76 7.13
N VAL A 60 -6.67 -3.31 6.72
CA VAL A 60 -7.93 -3.70 7.37
C VAL A 60 -8.38 -5.08 6.92
N PHE A 61 -8.26 -5.39 5.62
CA PHE A 61 -8.87 -6.58 5.06
C PHE A 61 -7.89 -7.72 4.78
N CYS A 62 -6.58 -7.49 4.70
CA CYS A 62 -5.65 -8.61 4.44
C CYS A 62 -5.38 -9.40 5.74
N PRO A 63 -5.51 -10.73 5.75
CA PRO A 63 -5.26 -11.53 6.93
C PRO A 63 -3.77 -11.57 7.25
N SER A 64 -3.45 -11.65 8.54
CA SER A 64 -2.09 -11.65 9.09
C SER A 64 -1.20 -12.75 8.49
N ILE A 65 -1.74 -13.93 8.15
CA ILE A 65 -0.96 -15.00 7.50
C ILE A 65 -0.36 -14.57 6.14
N ILE A 66 -1.11 -13.80 5.34
CA ILE A 66 -0.66 -13.30 4.02
C ILE A 66 0.28 -12.09 4.18
N LYS A 67 0.09 -11.29 5.24
CA LYS A 67 0.96 -10.14 5.54
C LYS A 67 2.32 -10.56 6.08
N ASP A 68 2.34 -11.55 6.96
CA ASP A 68 3.54 -11.97 7.69
C ASP A 68 4.38 -12.94 6.87
N HIS A 69 3.75 -13.77 6.03
CA HIS A 69 4.40 -14.88 5.35
C HIS A 69 4.00 -15.00 3.87
N ALA A 70 4.94 -14.74 2.97
CA ALA A 70 4.72 -14.89 1.53
C ALA A 70 4.68 -16.37 1.08
N ASN A 71 5.35 -17.25 1.83
CA ASN A 71 5.44 -18.68 1.50
C ASN A 71 5.77 -19.52 2.74
N TYR A 72 5.55 -20.83 2.63
CA TYR A 72 5.85 -21.79 3.69
C TYR A 72 7.33 -21.77 4.11
N SER A 73 8.26 -21.57 3.19
CA SER A 73 9.69 -21.52 3.50
C SER A 73 10.04 -20.40 4.48
N HIS A 74 9.42 -19.23 4.34
CA HIS A 74 9.59 -18.09 5.26
C HIS A 74 8.95 -18.38 6.62
N PHE A 75 7.76 -19.00 6.62
CA PHE A 75 7.09 -19.44 7.85
C PHE A 75 7.97 -20.43 8.64
N LYS A 76 8.59 -21.40 7.95
CA LYS A 76 9.49 -22.39 8.54
C LYS A 76 10.81 -21.79 9.01
N ALA A 77 11.38 -20.84 8.25
CA ALA A 77 12.62 -20.16 8.62
C ALA A 77 12.51 -19.39 9.94
N GLU A 78 11.32 -18.94 10.30
CA GLU A 78 11.04 -18.29 11.59
C GLU A 78 10.83 -19.27 12.75
N GLY A 79 10.93 -20.59 12.52
CA GLY A 79 10.71 -21.61 13.55
C GLY A 79 9.26 -21.67 14.05
N LYS A 80 8.31 -21.15 13.27
CA LYS A 80 6.89 -21.14 13.65
C LYS A 80 6.28 -22.52 13.39
N GLY A 81 5.61 -23.06 14.41
CA GLY A 81 4.94 -24.37 14.35
C GLY A 81 3.41 -24.28 14.30
N ILE A 82 2.76 -25.41 14.58
CA ILE A 82 1.30 -25.60 14.54
C ILE A 82 0.55 -24.57 15.41
N ASN A 83 1.12 -24.19 16.55
CA ASN A 83 0.53 -23.20 17.46
C ASN A 83 0.30 -21.84 16.78
N GLN A 84 1.22 -21.42 15.91
CA GLN A 84 1.08 -20.17 15.17
C GLN A 84 0.03 -20.29 14.05
N LEU A 85 -0.04 -21.45 13.38
CA LEU A 85 -1.10 -21.74 12.39
C LEU A 85 -2.49 -21.70 13.03
N LYS A 86 -2.64 -22.22 14.25
CA LYS A 86 -3.89 -22.14 15.02
C LYS A 86 -4.25 -20.68 15.38
N LYS A 87 -3.25 -19.85 15.69
CA LYS A 87 -3.48 -18.42 15.92
C LYS A 87 -4.00 -17.75 14.65
N TYR A 88 -3.41 -18.04 13.49
CA TYR A 88 -3.90 -17.53 12.20
C TYR A 88 -5.30 -18.05 11.86
N SER A 89 -5.57 -19.34 12.11
CA SER A 89 -6.89 -19.92 11.84
C SER A 89 -7.98 -19.31 12.73
N SER A 90 -7.68 -19.02 14.00
CA SER A 90 -8.63 -18.42 14.95
C SER A 90 -9.03 -16.98 14.58
N GLN A 91 -8.18 -16.28 13.84
CA GLN A 91 -8.47 -14.94 13.31
C GLN A 91 -9.30 -15.00 12.02
N THR A 92 -9.31 -16.14 11.35
CA THR A 92 -10.15 -16.40 10.18
C THR A 92 -11.41 -17.18 10.58
N GLN A 93 -12.45 -17.15 9.76
CA GLN A 93 -13.70 -17.91 10.02
C GLN A 93 -13.53 -19.44 9.83
N PHE A 94 -12.29 -19.94 9.80
CA PHE A 94 -11.88 -21.29 9.37
C PHE A 94 -11.61 -22.28 10.53
N ASN A 95 -12.07 -21.97 11.75
CA ASN A 95 -11.71 -22.74 12.95
C ASN A 95 -12.24 -24.19 12.90
N VAL A 96 -13.48 -24.39 12.42
CA VAL A 96 -14.13 -25.72 12.39
C VAL A 96 -13.48 -26.66 11.37
N GLU A 97 -13.13 -26.14 10.19
CA GLU A 97 -12.54 -26.92 9.10
C GLU A 97 -11.09 -27.30 9.40
N LEU A 98 -10.34 -26.41 10.08
CA LEU A 98 -8.99 -26.73 10.56
C LEU A 98 -8.98 -27.90 11.53
N HIS A 99 -9.93 -27.93 12.48
CA HIS A 99 -9.98 -28.98 13.50
C HIS A 99 -10.20 -30.36 12.85
N GLN A 100 -11.12 -30.42 11.87
CA GLN A 100 -11.37 -31.63 11.08
C GLN A 100 -10.13 -32.05 10.27
N LEU A 101 -9.42 -31.09 9.66
CA LEU A 101 -8.21 -31.36 8.89
C LEU A 101 -7.09 -31.93 9.77
N MET A 102 -6.91 -31.37 10.97
CA MET A 102 -5.91 -31.85 11.94
C MET A 102 -6.22 -33.27 12.44
N GLU A 103 -7.50 -33.58 12.66
CA GLU A 103 -7.97 -34.91 13.06
C GLU A 103 -7.76 -35.94 11.93
N GLN A 104 -8.06 -35.57 10.68
CA GLN A 104 -7.82 -36.42 9.51
C GLN A 104 -6.34 -36.71 9.25
N MET A 105 -5.46 -35.76 9.55
CA MET A 105 -4.02 -35.91 9.37
C MET A 105 -3.33 -36.59 10.57
N GLY A 106 -4.07 -36.98 11.62
CA GLY A 106 -3.50 -37.67 12.79
C GLY A 106 -2.46 -36.83 13.56
N ILE A 107 -2.57 -35.49 13.51
CA ILE A 107 -1.59 -34.59 14.11
C ILE A 107 -1.82 -34.54 15.63
N GLU A 108 -1.08 -35.35 16.37
CA GLU A 108 -1.04 -35.28 17.84
C GLU A 108 -0.17 -34.11 18.30
N MET A 109 -0.67 -33.31 19.25
CA MET A 109 -0.07 -32.05 19.71
C MET A 109 1.33 -32.17 20.37
N ASN A 110 1.91 -33.36 20.46
CA ASN A 110 3.09 -33.64 21.27
C ASN A 110 4.37 -33.89 20.47
N ASN A 111 4.29 -34.06 19.14
CA ASN A 111 5.46 -34.30 18.29
C ASN A 111 5.63 -33.15 17.29
N GLU A 112 6.24 -32.05 17.75
CA GLU A 112 6.56 -30.87 16.93
C GLU A 112 7.53 -31.16 15.76
N ALA A 113 8.08 -32.37 15.67
CA ALA A 113 9.13 -32.75 14.72
C ALA A 113 8.70 -33.66 13.56
N GLN A 114 7.46 -34.19 13.52
CA GLN A 114 7.22 -35.41 12.71
C GLN A 114 6.34 -35.30 11.46
N ASP A 115 6.05 -34.12 10.90
CA ASP A 115 5.76 -34.10 9.46
C ASP A 115 5.83 -32.69 8.89
N GLU A 116 6.97 -32.36 8.27
CA GLU A 116 7.10 -31.15 7.46
C GLU A 116 6.02 -31.10 6.37
N ASP A 117 5.61 -32.26 5.85
CA ASP A 117 4.58 -32.38 4.83
C ASP A 117 3.19 -32.01 5.38
N ASN A 118 2.84 -32.45 6.59
CA ASN A 118 1.56 -32.09 7.21
C ASN A 118 1.52 -30.62 7.62
N LEU A 119 2.63 -30.06 8.12
CA LEU A 119 2.73 -28.64 8.44
C LEU A 119 2.58 -27.77 7.18
N GLN A 120 3.21 -28.19 6.07
CA GLN A 120 3.09 -27.55 4.77
C GLN A 120 1.65 -27.60 4.26
N LYS A 121 0.99 -28.76 4.31
CA LYS A 121 -0.42 -28.91 3.92
C LYS A 121 -1.35 -28.01 4.74
N LEU A 122 -1.16 -27.97 6.06
CA LEU A 122 -1.95 -27.11 6.95
C LEU A 122 -1.73 -25.63 6.64
N PHE A 123 -0.49 -25.21 6.39
CA PHE A 123 -0.16 -23.85 5.97
C PHE A 123 -0.90 -23.48 4.68
N TRP A 124 -0.80 -24.31 3.65
CA TRP A 124 -1.44 -24.03 2.36
C TRP A 124 -2.96 -24.02 2.46
N ALA A 125 -3.57 -24.92 3.23
CA ALA A 125 -5.02 -24.92 3.45
C ALA A 125 -5.51 -23.61 4.10
N ILE A 126 -4.83 -23.15 5.17
CA ILE A 126 -5.17 -21.87 5.81
C ILE A 126 -4.90 -20.71 4.85
N TYR A 127 -3.76 -20.73 4.16
CA TYR A 127 -3.35 -19.66 3.25
C TYR A 127 -4.32 -19.52 2.08
N GLU A 128 -4.74 -20.63 1.47
CA GLU A 128 -5.66 -20.66 0.33
C GLU A 128 -7.03 -20.15 0.76
N ASN A 129 -7.58 -20.66 1.87
CA ASN A 129 -8.87 -20.18 2.38
C ASN A 129 -8.82 -18.68 2.78
N ALA A 130 -7.75 -18.24 3.44
CA ALA A 130 -7.53 -16.84 3.76
C ALA A 130 -7.39 -15.98 2.50
N SER A 131 -6.82 -16.53 1.43
CA SER A 131 -6.68 -15.85 0.14
C SER A 131 -8.03 -15.72 -0.58
N GLU A 132 -8.89 -16.74 -0.52
CA GLU A 132 -10.24 -16.75 -1.10
C GLU A 132 -11.15 -15.68 -0.47
N LEU A 133 -11.15 -15.60 0.85
CA LEU A 133 -12.02 -14.69 1.61
C LEU A 133 -11.77 -13.21 1.26
N HIS A 134 -10.54 -12.85 0.90
CA HIS A 134 -10.12 -11.46 0.71
C HIS A 134 -9.70 -11.12 -0.73
N LYS A 135 -10.06 -11.96 -1.72
CA LYS A 135 -9.79 -11.70 -3.15
C LYS A 135 -10.26 -10.32 -3.59
N LEU A 136 -11.49 -9.93 -3.23
CA LEU A 136 -12.06 -8.63 -3.60
C LEU A 136 -11.26 -7.46 -3.01
N ALA A 137 -10.87 -7.55 -1.74
CA ALA A 137 -10.06 -6.53 -1.10
C ALA A 137 -8.67 -6.41 -1.73
N ARG A 138 -8.06 -7.54 -2.11
CA ARG A 138 -6.76 -7.56 -2.78
C ARG A 138 -6.85 -6.94 -4.18
N VAL A 139 -7.89 -7.27 -4.95
CA VAL A 139 -8.13 -6.67 -6.28
C VAL A 139 -8.38 -5.17 -6.14
N ALA A 140 -9.22 -4.75 -5.19
CA ALA A 140 -9.45 -3.33 -4.92
C ALA A 140 -8.15 -2.60 -4.55
N CYS A 141 -7.32 -3.18 -3.68
CA CYS A 141 -6.00 -2.64 -3.34
C CYS A 141 -5.11 -2.46 -4.57
N VAL A 142 -5.03 -3.47 -5.44
CA VAL A 142 -4.23 -3.40 -6.68
C VAL A 142 -4.76 -2.32 -7.62
N ILE A 143 -6.08 -2.17 -7.76
CA ILE A 143 -6.70 -1.14 -8.59
C ILE A 143 -6.34 0.26 -8.06
N PHE A 144 -6.55 0.51 -6.76
CA PHE A 144 -6.24 1.82 -6.16
C PHE A 144 -4.74 2.14 -6.23
N LEU A 145 -3.87 1.15 -6.02
CA LEU A 145 -2.43 1.30 -6.16
C LEU A 145 -2.05 1.61 -7.62
N GLY A 146 -2.63 0.89 -8.57
CA GLY A 146 -2.39 1.10 -10.01
C GLY A 146 -2.83 2.49 -10.48
N ILE A 147 -4.02 2.94 -10.08
CA ILE A 147 -4.51 4.29 -10.36
C ILE A 147 -3.56 5.33 -9.75
N GLY A 148 -3.19 5.17 -8.48
CA GLY A 148 -2.26 6.06 -7.80
C GLY A 148 -0.91 6.18 -8.53
N LEU A 149 -0.32 5.05 -8.93
CA LEU A 149 0.94 5.02 -9.66
C LEU A 149 0.85 5.69 -11.03
N LEU A 150 -0.23 5.45 -11.78
CA LEU A 150 -0.44 6.09 -13.08
C LEU A 150 -0.53 7.62 -12.97
N LEU A 151 -1.25 8.11 -11.96
CA LEU A 151 -1.39 9.55 -11.71
C LEU A 151 -0.06 10.19 -11.26
N ILE A 152 0.75 9.49 -10.46
CA ILE A 152 2.11 9.96 -10.14
C ILE A 152 2.96 10.03 -11.41
N GLY A 153 2.91 9.00 -12.26
CA GLY A 153 3.61 8.99 -13.54
C GLY A 153 3.23 10.18 -14.42
N TRP A 154 1.93 10.51 -14.47
CA TRP A 154 1.43 11.70 -15.16
C TRP A 154 2.03 12.99 -14.61
N VAL A 155 2.03 13.18 -13.29
CA VAL A 155 2.61 14.37 -12.63
C VAL A 155 4.12 14.50 -12.89
N VAL A 156 4.84 13.38 -12.97
CA VAL A 156 6.27 13.38 -13.32
C VAL A 156 6.46 13.86 -14.76
N VAL A 157 5.64 13.42 -15.70
CA VAL A 157 5.69 13.88 -17.10
C VAL A 157 5.37 15.38 -17.19
N GLU A 158 4.34 15.87 -16.51
CA GLU A 158 4.04 17.31 -16.44
C GLU A 158 5.25 18.12 -15.98
N ASN A 159 5.85 17.72 -14.85
CA ASN A 159 7.06 18.36 -14.32
C ASN A 159 8.23 18.33 -15.32
N MET A 160 8.50 17.18 -15.95
CA MET A 160 9.59 17.07 -16.93
C MET A 160 9.35 17.97 -18.14
N THR A 161 8.13 18.01 -18.69
CA THR A 161 7.82 18.87 -19.84
C THR A 161 7.96 20.35 -19.51
N TRP A 162 7.59 20.76 -18.29
CA TRP A 162 7.79 22.13 -17.83
C TRP A 162 9.28 22.48 -17.75
N VAL A 163 10.10 21.63 -17.16
CA VAL A 163 11.56 21.84 -17.06
C VAL A 163 12.21 21.94 -18.44
N ILE A 164 11.85 21.04 -19.37
CA ILE A 164 12.38 21.04 -20.74
C ILE A 164 12.04 22.36 -21.44
N ARG A 165 10.79 22.83 -21.34
CA ARG A 165 10.39 24.12 -21.93
C ARG A 165 11.12 25.29 -21.31
N ALA A 166 11.30 25.29 -19.99
CA ALA A 166 12.02 26.36 -19.29
C ALA A 166 13.49 26.44 -19.71
N ILE A 167 14.15 25.31 -19.99
CA ILE A 167 15.52 25.28 -20.50
C ILE A 167 15.57 25.80 -21.95
N LEU A 168 14.65 25.34 -22.81
CA LEU A 168 14.61 25.74 -24.23
C LEU A 168 14.27 27.22 -24.46
N GLN A 169 13.54 27.86 -23.54
CA GLN A 169 13.23 29.30 -23.62
C GLN A 169 14.37 30.21 -23.14
N ASN A 170 15.32 29.66 -22.37
CA ASN A 170 16.47 30.39 -21.81
C ASN A 170 17.78 30.11 -22.56
N ALA A 171 17.73 29.31 -23.64
CA ALA A 171 18.85 28.99 -24.54
C ALA A 171 18.69 29.74 -25.87
#